data_AF-A0A0F7N820-F1
#
_entry.id   AF-A0A0F7N820-F1
#
_cell.length_a   1.000
_cell.length_b   1.000
_cell.length_c   1.000
_cell.angle_alpha   90.00
_cell.angle_beta   90.00
_cell.angle_gamma   90.00
#
_symmetry.space_group_name_H-M   'P 1'
#
loop_
_entity.id
_entity.type
_entity.pdbx_description
1 polymer ?
#
loop_
_entity_poly.entity_id
_entity_poly.type
_entity_poly.pdbx_seq_one_letter_code
_entity_poly.pdbx_strand_id
1 'polypeptide(L)'
;MPPHAPPGVPAPYAPQGAPALHPHPGAAVPYPPQLYPHGPPGKPPPDSAMWAHLSALLIFIAGTGACCIGFLVAWIGPLNIRGKSGDPFVRHHGTEGLNWGITQIVAVVVFGALTGGSIYLAEEQGWPEWVPAVPMTAWGLHLVTSFAFAIIGCRRAKAGELWSYPRPVALPFTKP
;
A
#
# COMPACT_ATOMS: atom_id res chain seq x y z
N MET A 1 64.11 31.79 -30.00
CA MET A 1 63.60 30.44 -30.28
C MET A 1 63.55 29.65 -28.96
N PRO A 2 62.36 29.52 -28.34
CA PRO A 2 62.07 28.59 -27.24
C PRO A 2 61.40 27.29 -27.75
N PRO A 3 61.43 26.19 -26.96
CA PRO A 3 61.39 24.81 -27.46
C PRO A 3 60.00 24.25 -27.82
N HIS A 4 59.96 23.42 -28.87
CA HIS A 4 58.81 22.59 -29.27
C HIS A 4 58.52 21.50 -28.22
N ALA A 5 57.27 21.43 -27.76
CA ALA A 5 56.76 20.33 -26.94
C ALA A 5 56.52 19.07 -27.80
N PRO A 6 56.71 17.86 -27.25
CA PRO A 6 56.51 16.61 -28.01
C PRO A 6 55.01 16.33 -28.27
N PRO A 7 54.66 15.65 -29.37
CA PRO A 7 53.28 15.25 -29.66
C PRO A 7 52.77 14.26 -28.59
N GLY A 8 51.62 14.59 -27.99
CA GLY A 8 50.96 13.76 -26.99
C GLY A 8 50.54 12.39 -27.55
N VAL A 9 50.75 11.36 -26.73
CA VAL A 9 50.36 9.97 -26.95
C VAL A 9 48.82 9.87 -27.09
N PRO A 10 48.27 9.06 -28.00
CA PRO A 10 46.82 8.87 -28.11
C PRO A 10 46.25 8.28 -26.80
N ALA A 11 45.22 8.91 -26.25
CA ALA A 11 44.51 8.42 -25.07
C ALA A 11 43.87 7.04 -25.36
N PRO A 12 43.90 6.08 -24.41
CA PRO A 12 43.24 4.79 -24.57
C PRO A 12 41.72 4.95 -24.77
N TYR A 13 41.18 4.19 -25.71
CA TYR A 13 39.75 4.09 -26.00
C TYR A 13 38.97 3.65 -24.75
N ALA A 14 38.22 4.56 -24.14
CA ALA A 14 37.37 4.25 -23.00
C ALA A 14 36.12 3.46 -23.48
N PRO A 15 35.72 2.35 -22.80
CA PRO A 15 34.48 1.65 -23.12
C PRO A 15 33.27 2.59 -22.95
N GLN A 16 32.41 2.68 -23.96
CA GLN A 16 31.11 3.34 -23.88
C GLN A 16 30.23 2.61 -22.84
N GLY A 17 30.19 3.13 -21.62
CA GLY A 17 29.38 2.57 -20.53
C GLY A 17 29.75 2.99 -19.10
N ALA A 18 30.77 3.82 -18.89
CA ALA A 18 31.12 4.31 -17.55
C ALA A 18 30.39 5.63 -17.23
N PRO A 19 29.65 5.75 -16.10
CA PRO A 19 29.05 7.01 -15.68
C PRO A 19 30.13 8.07 -15.40
N ALA A 20 30.05 9.21 -16.08
CA ALA A 20 30.92 10.35 -15.84
C ALA A 20 30.67 10.90 -14.41
N LEU A 21 31.67 10.77 -13.54
CA LEU A 21 31.70 11.41 -12.22
C LEU A 21 31.97 12.90 -12.39
N HIS A 22 30.91 13.72 -12.46
CA HIS A 22 31.01 15.15 -12.24
C HIS A 22 30.72 15.49 -10.78
N PRO A 23 31.64 16.15 -10.04
CA PRO A 23 31.33 16.66 -8.71
C PRO A 23 30.53 17.96 -8.87
N HIS A 24 29.28 17.95 -8.42
CA HIS A 24 28.46 19.17 -8.33
C HIS A 24 28.41 19.64 -6.87
N PRO A 25 28.96 20.81 -6.52
CA PRO A 25 28.83 21.39 -5.20
C PRO A 25 27.50 22.14 -5.11
N GLY A 26 26.43 21.42 -4.80
CA GLY A 26 25.10 21.98 -4.56
C GLY A 26 24.60 21.52 -3.20
N ALA A 27 24.16 22.46 -2.37
CA ALA A 27 23.75 22.28 -0.98
C ALA A 27 22.93 21.00 -0.74
N ALA A 28 23.41 20.16 0.17
CA ALA A 28 22.73 18.97 0.64
C ALA A 28 21.46 19.37 1.40
N VAL A 29 20.32 19.37 0.70
CA VAL A 29 19.01 19.29 1.34
C VAL A 29 18.94 17.91 2.01
N PRO A 30 18.65 17.80 3.31
CA PRO A 30 18.56 16.51 3.98
C PRO A 30 17.26 15.83 3.51
N TYR A 31 17.35 15.11 2.39
CA TYR A 31 16.33 14.13 2.04
C TYR A 31 16.38 13.00 3.10
N PRO A 32 15.26 12.62 3.71
CA PRO A 32 15.23 11.50 4.64
C PRO A 32 15.79 10.23 3.96
N PRO A 33 16.55 9.40 4.70
CA PRO A 33 17.29 8.28 4.13
C PRO A 33 16.36 7.25 3.47
N GLN A 34 16.60 7.04 2.17
CA GLN A 34 16.03 6.07 1.22
C GLN A 34 14.59 5.57 1.43
N LEU A 35 13.68 6.22 0.70
CA LEU A 35 12.24 5.96 0.55
C LEU A 35 11.88 5.20 -0.75
N TYR A 36 12.74 4.27 -1.14
CA TYR A 36 12.48 3.31 -2.21
C TYR A 36 13.68 2.36 -2.19
N PRO A 37 13.59 1.16 -1.60
CA PRO A 37 14.75 0.28 -1.45
C PRO A 37 15.45 -0.05 -2.78
N HIS A 38 14.72 0.05 -3.90
CA HIS A 38 15.20 -0.26 -5.26
C HIS A 38 14.83 0.82 -6.31
N GLY A 39 14.62 2.06 -5.90
CA GLY A 39 14.14 3.12 -6.80
C GLY A 39 15.30 3.80 -7.51
N PRO A 40 15.10 4.30 -8.75
CA PRO A 40 16.08 5.17 -9.38
C PRO A 40 16.37 6.37 -8.45
N PRO A 41 17.64 6.67 -8.14
CA PRO A 41 17.96 7.77 -7.24
C PRO A 41 17.35 9.09 -7.75
N GLY A 42 16.65 9.81 -6.87
CA GLY A 42 16.02 11.10 -7.18
C GLY A 42 14.64 11.02 -7.83
N LYS A 43 14.08 9.83 -8.09
CA LYS A 43 12.70 9.70 -8.59
C LYS A 43 11.71 9.62 -7.42
N PRO A 44 10.61 10.40 -7.44
CA PRO A 44 9.57 10.25 -6.43
C PRO A 44 8.91 8.85 -6.53
N PRO A 45 8.36 8.34 -5.42
CA PRO A 45 7.59 7.11 -5.43
C PRO A 45 6.43 7.21 -6.45
N PRO A 46 6.10 6.12 -7.16
CA PRO A 46 4.98 6.12 -8.09
C PRO A 46 3.66 6.12 -7.30
N ASP A 47 2.75 7.00 -7.71
CA ASP A 47 1.43 7.15 -7.10
C ASP A 47 0.61 5.87 -7.10
N SER A 48 0.92 4.92 -7.99
CA SER A 48 0.27 3.61 -8.06
C SER A 48 0.32 2.85 -6.72
N ALA A 49 1.40 2.99 -5.93
CA ALA A 49 1.48 2.37 -4.61
C ALA A 49 0.48 2.98 -3.62
N MET A 50 0.31 4.31 -3.63
CA MET A 50 -0.73 4.99 -2.84
C MET A 50 -2.12 4.56 -3.32
N TRP A 51 -2.34 4.53 -4.63
CA TRP A 51 -3.62 4.14 -5.22
C TRP A 51 -4.00 2.70 -4.88
N ALA A 52 -3.06 1.79 -4.65
CA ALA A 52 -3.36 0.44 -4.17
C ALA A 52 -4.06 0.44 -2.80
N HIS A 53 -3.55 1.22 -1.83
CA HIS A 53 -4.18 1.37 -0.52
C HIS A 53 -5.47 2.19 -0.58
N LEU A 54 -5.50 3.25 -1.39
CA LEU A 54 -6.65 4.13 -1.51
C LEU A 54 -7.82 3.42 -2.19
N SER A 55 -7.57 2.66 -3.26
CA SER A 55 -8.61 1.87 -3.91
C SER A 55 -9.12 0.77 -3.00
N ALA A 56 -8.24 0.13 -2.22
CA ALA A 56 -8.67 -0.79 -1.18
C ALA A 56 -9.59 -0.10 -0.16
N LEU A 57 -9.20 1.07 0.38
CA LEU A 57 -10.03 1.87 1.28
C LEU A 57 -11.39 2.26 0.69
N LEU A 58 -11.44 2.54 -0.62
CA LEU A 58 -12.69 2.82 -1.31
C LEU A 58 -13.61 1.58 -1.40
N ILE A 59 -13.07 0.36 -1.43
CA ILE A 59 -13.89 -0.87 -1.31
C ILE A 59 -14.65 -0.85 0.00
N PHE A 60 -13.99 -0.41 1.06
CA PHE A 60 -14.57 -0.35 2.38
C PHE A 60 -15.68 0.71 2.44
N ILE A 61 -15.40 1.97 2.08
CA ILE A 61 -16.40 3.06 2.12
C ILE A 61 -17.57 2.79 1.17
N ALA A 62 -17.28 2.37 -0.07
CA ALA A 62 -18.31 2.17 -1.09
C ALA A 62 -19.07 0.85 -0.88
N GLY A 63 -18.46 -0.16 -0.26
CA GLY A 63 -19.13 -1.40 0.15
C GLY A 63 -20.04 -1.22 1.36
N THR A 64 -19.65 -0.40 2.35
CA THR A 64 -20.52 -0.09 3.51
C THR A 64 -21.57 0.97 3.20
N GLY A 65 -21.28 1.93 2.31
CA GLY A 65 -22.18 3.06 1.99
C GLY A 65 -23.07 2.84 0.76
N ALA A 66 -22.64 2.03 -0.20
CA ALA A 66 -23.36 1.74 -1.45
C ALA A 66 -23.33 0.24 -1.76
N CYS A 67 -23.76 -0.55 -0.75
CA CYS A 67 -24.04 -2.00 -0.66
C CYS A 67 -23.51 -2.99 -1.70
N CYS A 68 -23.51 -2.67 -2.99
CA CYS A 68 -23.49 -3.66 -4.04
C CYS A 68 -22.66 -3.26 -5.27
N ILE A 69 -22.73 -2.00 -5.76
CA ILE A 69 -21.93 -1.57 -6.94
C ILE A 69 -20.58 -0.99 -6.53
N GLY A 70 -20.56 -0.19 -5.45
CA GLY A 70 -19.35 0.44 -4.94
C GLY A 70 -18.30 -0.58 -4.51
N PHE A 71 -18.75 -1.69 -3.93
CA PHE A 71 -17.91 -2.83 -3.58
C PHE A 71 -17.21 -3.43 -4.81
N LEU A 72 -17.92 -3.69 -5.91
CA LEU A 72 -17.38 -4.37 -7.09
C LEU A 72 -16.37 -3.51 -7.87
N VAL A 73 -16.65 -2.22 -8.05
CA VAL A 73 -15.80 -1.31 -8.84
C VAL A 73 -14.48 -1.00 -8.14
N ALA A 74 -14.47 -0.97 -6.81
CA ALA A 74 -13.30 -0.59 -6.04
C ALA A 74 -12.16 -1.64 -6.06
N TRP A 75 -12.44 -2.89 -6.46
CA TRP A 75 -11.42 -3.93 -6.69
C TRP A 75 -10.60 -3.74 -7.96
N ILE A 76 -11.06 -2.89 -8.89
CA ILE A 76 -10.35 -2.64 -10.15
C ILE A 76 -8.99 -2.01 -9.84
N GLY A 77 -8.89 -1.13 -8.84
CA GLY A 77 -7.64 -0.46 -8.47
C GLY A 77 -6.53 -1.43 -8.03
N PRO A 78 -6.71 -2.19 -6.92
CA PRO A 78 -5.64 -3.02 -6.38
C PRO A 78 -5.22 -4.14 -7.35
N LEU A 79 -6.20 -4.78 -8.01
CA LEU A 79 -5.95 -5.88 -8.95
C LEU A 79 -5.20 -5.41 -10.20
N ASN A 80 -5.58 -4.26 -10.76
CA ASN A 80 -4.97 -3.72 -11.97
C ASN A 80 -3.55 -3.19 -11.68
N ILE A 81 -3.36 -2.53 -10.53
CA ILE A 81 -2.05 -2.00 -10.11
C ILE A 81 -1.06 -3.14 -9.84
N ARG A 82 -1.46 -4.17 -9.08
CA ARG A 82 -0.60 -5.33 -8.81
C ARG A 82 -0.27 -6.10 -10.09
N GLY A 83 -1.26 -6.35 -10.94
CA GLY A 83 -1.10 -7.19 -12.12
C GLY A 83 -0.23 -6.58 -13.24
N LYS A 84 -0.08 -5.26 -13.27
CA LYS A 84 0.68 -4.54 -14.32
C LYS A 84 2.03 -4.01 -13.87
N SER A 85 2.36 -4.11 -12.58
CA SER A 85 3.59 -3.52 -12.09
C SER A 85 4.77 -4.50 -12.16
N GLY A 86 5.80 -4.12 -12.92
CA GLY A 86 7.13 -4.75 -12.85
C GLY A 86 7.95 -4.25 -11.63
N ASP A 87 7.50 -3.20 -10.95
CA ASP A 87 8.19 -2.61 -9.80
C ASP A 87 7.86 -3.37 -8.50
N PRO A 88 8.88 -3.92 -7.79
CA PRO A 88 8.70 -4.62 -6.52
C PRO A 88 7.99 -3.78 -5.44
N PHE A 89 8.21 -2.46 -5.39
CA PHE A 89 7.58 -1.58 -4.40
C PHE A 89 6.08 -1.49 -4.62
N VAL A 90 5.67 -1.25 -5.86
CA VAL A 90 4.24 -1.19 -6.23
C VAL A 90 3.57 -2.56 -6.06
N ARG A 91 4.29 -3.65 -6.34
CA ARG A 91 3.80 -5.02 -6.09
C ARG A 91 3.59 -5.31 -4.61
N HIS A 92 4.51 -4.86 -3.75
CA HIS A 92 4.38 -4.98 -2.30
C HIS A 92 3.11 -4.27 -1.81
N HIS A 93 2.97 -2.98 -2.10
CA HIS A 93 1.80 -2.20 -1.70
C HIS A 93 0.49 -2.69 -2.36
N GLY A 94 0.56 -3.16 -3.61
CA GLY A 94 -0.55 -3.84 -4.28
C GLY A 94 -1.00 -5.11 -3.56
N THR A 95 -0.06 -5.91 -3.07
CA THR A 95 -0.33 -7.15 -2.31
C THR A 95 -0.89 -6.84 -0.93
N GLU A 96 -0.33 -5.87 -0.22
CA GLU A 96 -0.81 -5.42 1.09
C GLU A 96 -2.23 -4.84 1.00
N GLY A 97 -2.49 -3.97 0.01
CA GLY A 97 -3.83 -3.43 -0.24
C GLY A 97 -4.85 -4.50 -0.58
N LEU A 98 -4.45 -5.51 -1.37
CA LEU A 98 -5.31 -6.64 -1.72
C LEU A 98 -5.64 -7.52 -0.50
N ASN A 99 -4.62 -7.88 0.28
CA ASN A 99 -4.78 -8.67 1.50
C ASN A 99 -5.68 -7.96 2.52
N TRP A 100 -5.50 -6.65 2.70
CA TRP A 100 -6.37 -5.83 3.52
C TRP A 100 -7.82 -5.85 3.01
N GLY A 101 -8.03 -5.61 1.71
CA GLY A 101 -9.36 -5.64 1.11
C GLY A 101 -10.07 -6.98 1.33
N ILE A 102 -9.38 -8.10 1.11
CA ILE A 102 -9.95 -9.45 1.32
C ILE A 102 -10.29 -9.66 2.81
N THR A 103 -9.43 -9.19 3.71
CA THR A 103 -9.66 -9.29 5.16
C THR A 103 -10.93 -8.54 5.57
N GLN A 104 -11.17 -7.35 4.98
CA GLN A 104 -12.41 -6.62 5.24
C GLN A 104 -13.66 -7.37 4.75
N ILE A 105 -13.59 -8.12 3.65
CA ILE A 105 -14.71 -9.01 3.23
C ILE A 105 -14.96 -10.07 4.29
N VAL A 106 -13.91 -10.77 4.70
CA VAL A 106 -14.02 -11.85 5.68
C VAL A 106 -14.60 -11.31 6.99
N ALA A 107 -14.10 -10.16 7.46
CA ALA A 107 -14.64 -9.48 8.62
C ALA A 107 -16.12 -9.15 8.45
N VAL A 108 -16.53 -8.67 7.26
CA VAL A 108 -17.93 -8.34 6.98
C VAL A 108 -18.85 -9.55 7.14
N VAL A 109 -18.47 -10.67 6.55
CA VAL A 109 -19.25 -11.92 6.63
C VAL A 109 -19.28 -12.45 8.07
N VAL A 110 -18.13 -12.48 8.74
CA VAL A 110 -18.01 -13.02 10.11
C VAL A 110 -18.83 -12.21 11.10
N PHE A 111 -18.59 -10.91 11.19
CA PHE A 111 -19.32 -10.08 12.12
C PHE A 111 -20.81 -9.94 11.74
N GLY A 112 -21.16 -10.08 10.46
CA GLY A 112 -22.54 -10.05 9.98
C GLY A 112 -23.30 -11.29 10.44
N ALA A 113 -22.68 -12.47 10.28
CA ALA A 113 -23.22 -13.72 10.81
C ALA A 113 -23.32 -13.70 12.34
N LEU A 114 -22.31 -13.17 13.04
CA LEU A 114 -22.35 -13.04 14.50
C LEU A 114 -23.47 -12.10 14.95
N THR A 115 -23.66 -10.97 14.27
CA THR A 115 -24.73 -10.01 14.57
C THR A 115 -26.10 -10.63 14.30
N GLY A 116 -26.32 -11.20 13.11
CA GLY A 116 -27.59 -11.86 12.79
C GLY A 116 -27.92 -13.03 13.72
N GLY A 117 -26.92 -13.86 14.03
CA GLY A 117 -27.06 -14.95 14.99
C GLY A 117 -27.37 -14.46 16.40
N SER A 118 -26.71 -13.38 16.85
CA SER A 118 -26.99 -12.79 18.17
C SER A 118 -28.38 -12.19 18.28
N ILE A 119 -28.91 -11.59 17.20
CA ILE A 119 -30.28 -11.07 17.14
C ILE A 119 -31.27 -12.24 17.25
N TYR A 120 -31.06 -13.29 16.46
CA TYR A 120 -31.89 -14.51 16.54
C TYR A 120 -31.90 -15.10 17.96
N LEU A 121 -30.75 -15.18 18.63
CA LEU A 121 -30.67 -15.66 20.01
C LEU A 121 -31.42 -14.75 21.00
N ALA A 122 -31.34 -13.44 20.83
CA ALA A 122 -32.04 -12.49 21.69
C ALA A 122 -33.56 -12.57 21.50
N GLU A 123 -34.03 -12.57 20.25
CA GLU A 123 -35.45 -12.53 19.91
C GLU A 123 -36.16 -13.87 20.10
N GLU A 124 -35.53 -14.98 19.67
CA GLU A 124 -36.18 -16.29 19.61
C GLU A 124 -35.81 -17.22 20.78
N GLN A 125 -34.64 -17.01 21.40
CA GLN A 125 -34.15 -17.86 22.50
C GLN A 125 -34.14 -17.14 23.85
N GLY A 126 -34.63 -15.89 23.91
CA GLY A 126 -34.74 -15.11 25.15
C GLY A 126 -33.40 -14.73 25.77
N TRP A 127 -32.32 -14.67 24.97
CA TRP A 127 -31.04 -14.17 25.45
C TRP A 127 -31.14 -12.67 25.80
N PRO A 128 -30.26 -12.15 26.67
CA PRO A 128 -30.31 -10.73 27.03
C PRO A 128 -30.21 -9.81 25.81
N GLU A 129 -30.99 -8.72 25.80
CA GLU A 129 -31.06 -7.75 24.70
C GLU A 129 -29.73 -7.06 24.35
N TRP A 130 -28.77 -7.06 25.28
CA TRP A 130 -27.44 -6.50 25.03
C TRP A 130 -26.54 -7.42 24.21
N VAL A 131 -26.90 -8.69 24.01
CA VAL A 131 -26.07 -9.68 23.32
C VAL A 131 -25.74 -9.25 21.88
N PRO A 132 -26.69 -8.73 21.07
CA PRO A 132 -26.38 -8.14 19.76
C PRO A 132 -25.42 -6.95 19.78
N ALA A 133 -25.38 -6.19 20.86
CA ALA A 133 -24.48 -5.05 20.97
C ALA A 133 -22.99 -5.47 20.99
N VAL A 134 -22.68 -6.71 21.41
CA VAL A 134 -21.31 -7.22 21.47
C VAL A 134 -20.65 -7.32 20.09
N PRO A 135 -21.18 -8.10 19.12
CA PRO A 135 -20.58 -8.17 17.78
C PRO A 135 -20.67 -6.83 17.05
N MET A 136 -21.71 -6.02 17.26
CA MET A 136 -21.81 -4.68 16.67
C MET A 136 -20.72 -3.73 17.17
N THR A 137 -20.44 -3.74 18.48
CA THR A 137 -19.37 -2.90 19.06
C THR A 137 -18.00 -3.37 18.60
N ALA A 138 -17.77 -4.68 18.61
CA ALA A 138 -16.51 -5.27 18.13
C ALA A 138 -16.28 -4.97 16.63
N TRP A 139 -17.34 -5.03 15.83
CA TRP A 139 -17.32 -4.60 14.44
C TRP A 139 -16.89 -3.14 14.35
N GLY A 140 -17.57 -2.23 15.05
CA GLY A 140 -17.28 -0.79 15.00
C GLY A 140 -15.82 -0.47 15.35
N LEU A 141 -15.28 -1.09 16.40
CA LEU A 141 -13.88 -0.94 16.79
C LEU A 141 -12.91 -1.45 15.71
N HIS A 142 -13.23 -2.60 15.11
CA HIS A 142 -12.45 -3.13 14.00
C HIS A 142 -12.43 -2.16 12.81
N LEU A 143 -13.57 -1.56 12.45
CA LEU A 143 -13.63 -0.59 11.34
C LEU A 143 -12.75 0.63 11.57
N VAL A 144 -12.88 1.24 12.76
CA VAL A 144 -12.10 2.44 13.10
C VAL A 144 -10.60 2.13 13.03
N THR A 145 -10.20 0.98 13.56
CA THR A 145 -8.82 0.52 13.55
C THR A 145 -8.32 0.25 12.13
N SER A 146 -9.08 -0.50 11.33
CA SER A 146 -8.73 -0.80 9.93
C SER A 146 -8.64 0.46 9.07
N PHE A 147 -9.54 1.42 9.28
CA PHE A 147 -9.54 2.71 8.59
C PHE A 147 -8.29 3.54 8.92
N ALA A 148 -7.91 3.62 10.19
CA ALA A 148 -6.70 4.32 10.61
C ALA A 148 -5.44 3.72 9.97
N PHE A 149 -5.29 2.39 9.95
CA PHE A 149 -4.15 1.74 9.32
C PHE A 149 -4.14 1.88 7.79
N ALA A 150 -5.30 1.93 7.14
CA ALA A 150 -5.37 2.20 5.71
C ALA A 150 -4.89 3.62 5.35
N ILE A 151 -5.24 4.62 6.16
CA ILE A 151 -4.71 5.98 6.01
C ILE A 151 -3.20 6.00 6.20
N ILE A 152 -2.69 5.30 7.21
CA ILE A 152 -1.24 5.19 7.45
C ILE A 152 -0.56 4.55 6.23
N GLY A 153 -1.10 3.47 5.69
CA GLY A 153 -0.58 2.81 4.48
C GLY A 153 -0.54 3.74 3.27
N CYS A 154 -1.61 4.51 3.02
CA CYS A 154 -1.62 5.54 1.96
C CYS A 154 -0.52 6.59 2.17
N ARG A 155 -0.36 7.10 3.40
CA ARG A 155 0.64 8.12 3.73
C ARG A 155 2.07 7.59 3.57
N ARG A 156 2.32 6.36 4.03
CA ARG A 156 3.63 5.69 3.94
C ARG A 156 3.99 5.38 2.49
N ALA A 157 3.06 4.83 1.70
CA ALA A 157 3.25 4.59 0.28
C ALA A 157 3.54 5.89 -0.51
N LYS A 158 2.85 6.99 -0.20
CA LYS A 158 3.11 8.31 -0.79
C LYS A 158 4.49 8.86 -0.40
N ALA A 159 4.92 8.63 0.83
CA ALA A 159 6.26 9.00 1.27
C ALA A 159 7.34 8.16 0.58
N GLY A 160 7.02 6.94 0.14
CA GLY A 160 7.97 5.97 -0.40
C GLY A 160 8.42 4.92 0.62
N GLU A 161 7.76 4.86 1.77
CA GLU A 161 8.04 3.86 2.79
C GLU A 161 7.30 2.57 2.49
N LEU A 162 8.02 1.45 2.56
CA LEU A 162 7.38 0.15 2.65
C LEU A 162 6.51 0.10 3.90
N TRP A 163 5.28 -0.34 3.72
CA TRP A 163 4.31 -0.48 4.79
C TRP A 163 3.62 -1.83 4.67
N SER A 164 3.45 -2.50 5.80
CA SER A 164 2.61 -3.69 5.92
C SER A 164 1.60 -3.48 7.01
N TYR A 165 0.38 -3.94 6.78
CA TYR A 165 -0.67 -3.86 7.79
C TYR A 165 -0.40 -4.82 8.95
N PRO A 166 -0.86 -4.49 10.17
CA PRO A 166 -0.92 -5.46 11.25
C PRO A 166 -1.77 -6.66 10.84
N ARG A 167 -1.34 -7.88 11.19
CA ARG A 167 -2.00 -9.12 10.73
C ARG A 167 -3.48 -9.24 11.05
N PRO A 168 -4.01 -8.79 12.21
CA PRO A 168 -5.45 -8.83 12.45
C PRO A 168 -6.28 -7.96 11.49
N VAL A 169 -5.63 -7.02 10.81
CA VAL A 169 -6.23 -6.04 9.89
C VAL A 169 -5.98 -6.40 8.42
N ALA A 170 -4.90 -7.13 8.12
CA ALA A 170 -4.68 -7.76 6.82
C ALA A 170 -4.06 -9.15 6.96
N LEU A 171 -4.87 -10.18 6.72
CA LEU A 171 -4.43 -11.57 6.65
C LEU A 171 -3.71 -11.83 5.31
N PRO A 172 -2.64 -12.64 5.30
CA PRO A 172 -1.79 -12.85 4.12
C PRO A 172 -2.39 -13.85 3.14
N PHE A 173 -3.46 -13.47 2.44
CA PHE A 173 -4.11 -14.31 1.42
C PHE A 173 -3.29 -14.43 0.12
N THR A 174 -2.50 -13.42 -0.19
CA THR A 174 -1.70 -13.35 -1.41
C THR A 174 -0.24 -13.03 -1.10
N LYS A 175 0.67 -13.57 -1.93
CA LYS A 175 2.12 -13.39 -1.81
C LYS A 175 2.58 -12.16 -2.64
N PRO A 176 3.65 -11.46 -2.22
CA PRO A 176 4.25 -10.34 -2.95
C PRO A 176 4.70 -10.69 -4.38
#